data_AF-A0A2V7KEA0-F1
#
_entry.id   AF-A0A2V7KEA0-F1
#
_cell.length_a   1.000
_cell.length_b   1.000
_cell.length_c   1.000
_cell.angle_alpha   90.00
_cell.angle_beta   90.00
_cell.angle_gamma   90.00
#
_symmetry.space_group_name_H-M   'P 1'
#
loop_
_entity.id
_entity.type
_entity.pdbx_description
1 polymer ?
#
loop_
_entity_poly.entity_id
_entity_poly.type
_entity_poly.pdbx_seq_one_letter_code
_entity_poly.pdbx_strand_id
1 'polypeptide(L)'
;MLCSEFLERHTEFRDGLITSARDLRRFERHLTHCATCRRYDATIRQAVHALHATSRITPSADFRQRLDARIAVERRRVPRTPAQAGISATLLVIAALGLLVFEVTHRPRIARAPLLPPVAFPKPVASGSLPFVSFQDPRAIILVGNPYSPSRSLSPSTGAR
;
A
#
# COMPACT_ATOMS: atom_id res chain seq x y z
N MET A 1 17.23 0.63 19.30
CA MET A 1 17.89 -0.66 19.02
C MET A 1 18.61 -1.12 20.26
N LEU A 2 18.90 -2.41 20.35
CA LEU A 2 19.70 -2.97 21.42
C LEU A 2 21.19 -2.72 21.15
N CYS A 3 22.00 -2.69 22.21
CA CYS A 3 23.45 -2.49 22.07
C CYS A 3 24.11 -3.64 21.28
N SER A 4 23.65 -4.89 21.44
CA SER A 4 24.15 -6.05 20.68
C SER A 4 23.92 -5.87 19.18
N GLU A 5 22.68 -5.55 18.79
CA GLU A 5 22.30 -5.26 17.40
C GLU A 5 23.14 -4.12 16.79
N PHE A 6 23.43 -3.08 17.60
CA PHE A 6 24.30 -1.99 17.17
C PHE A 6 25.74 -2.47 16.93
N LEU A 7 26.32 -3.26 17.85
CA LEU A 7 27.70 -3.74 17.76
C LEU A 7 27.89 -4.71 16.59
N GLU A 8 26.96 -5.65 16.38
CA GLU A 8 27.01 -6.62 15.28
C GLU A 8 27.03 -5.93 13.91
N ARG A 9 26.29 -4.82 13.78
CA ARG A 9 26.12 -4.10 12.51
C ARG A 9 26.82 -2.74 12.49
N HIS A 10 27.71 -2.47 13.44
CA HIS A 10 28.40 -1.19 13.53
C HIS A 10 29.28 -0.92 12.32
N THR A 11 30.00 -1.94 11.84
CA THR A 11 30.87 -1.81 10.67
C THR A 11 30.09 -1.45 9.42
N GLU A 12 28.93 -2.08 9.18
CA GLU A 12 28.03 -1.73 8.07
C GLU A 12 27.58 -0.27 8.13
N PHE A 13 27.21 0.19 9.34
CA PHE A 13 26.82 1.57 9.57
C PHE A 13 27.98 2.55 9.32
N ARG A 14 29.18 2.25 9.87
CA ARG A 14 30.39 3.08 9.74
C ARG A 14 30.85 3.18 8.29
N ASP A 15 30.80 2.07 7.55
CA ASP A 15 31.25 1.99 6.15
C ASP A 15 30.18 2.45 5.14
N GLY A 16 29.02 2.90 5.61
CA GLY A 16 27.95 3.44 4.76
C GLY A 16 27.23 2.37 3.93
N LEU A 17 27.27 1.10 4.36
CA LEU A 17 26.61 -0.01 3.67
C LEU A 17 25.10 -0.07 4.00
N ILE A 18 24.66 0.61 5.06
CA ILE A 18 23.24 0.74 5.39
C ILE A 18 22.58 1.80 4.49
N THR A 19 21.77 1.34 3.54
CA THR A 19 21.08 2.20 2.56
C THR A 19 19.70 2.66 3.03
N SER A 20 19.13 2.00 4.05
CA SER A 20 17.79 2.29 4.55
C SER A 20 17.80 3.53 5.47
N ALA A 21 17.08 4.58 5.08
CA ALA A 21 16.99 5.83 5.86
C ALA A 21 16.34 5.63 7.24
N ARG A 22 15.52 4.58 7.42
CA ARG A 22 14.95 4.23 8.72
C ARG A 22 16.02 3.66 9.64
N ASP A 23 16.86 2.77 9.12
CA ASP A 23 17.91 2.14 9.93
C ASP A 23 18.99 3.14 10.29
N LEU A 24 19.43 3.99 9.35
CA LEU A 24 20.38 5.07 9.65
C LEU A 24 19.91 5.93 10.84
N ARG A 25 18.65 6.38 10.83
CA ARG A 25 18.06 7.14 11.95
C ARG A 25 17.99 6.34 13.25
N ARG A 26 17.84 5.01 13.18
CA ARG A 26 17.83 4.13 14.35
C ARG A 26 19.23 4.05 14.99
N PHE A 27 20.28 3.94 14.18
CA PHE A 27 21.68 3.98 14.60
C PHE A 27 22.05 5.34 15.20
N GLU A 28 21.74 6.43 14.50
CA GLU A 28 21.98 7.80 14.98
C GLU A 28 21.32 8.03 16.33
N ARG A 29 20.03 7.69 16.46
CA ARG A 29 19.30 7.80 17.73
C ARG A 29 19.92 6.94 18.83
N HIS A 30 20.45 5.76 18.51
CA HIS A 30 21.11 4.95 19.52
C HIS A 30 22.40 5.61 20.01
N LEU A 31 23.21 6.19 19.12
CA LEU A 31 24.42 6.93 19.49
C LEU A 31 24.13 8.17 20.35
N THR A 32 23.00 8.85 20.13
CA THR A 32 22.62 9.99 20.96
C THR A 32 22.24 9.57 22.38
N HIS A 33 21.58 8.41 22.56
CA HIS A 33 21.04 7.98 23.86
C HIS A 33 21.94 7.01 24.63
N CYS A 34 22.79 6.22 23.96
CA CYS A 34 23.64 5.21 24.59
C CYS A 34 25.08 5.71 24.73
N ALA A 35 25.51 6.01 25.96
CA ALA A 35 26.87 6.47 26.22
C ALA A 35 27.94 5.42 25.90
N THR A 36 27.65 4.13 26.14
CA THR A 36 28.59 3.03 25.88
C THR A 36 28.88 2.88 24.39
N CYS A 37 27.84 2.81 23.56
CA CYS A 37 27.99 2.67 22.11
C CYS A 37 28.58 3.94 21.47
N ARG A 38 28.31 5.12 22.04
CA ARG A 38 28.96 6.37 21.61
C ARG A 38 30.47 6.37 21.88
N ARG A 39 30.90 5.90 23.05
CA ARG A 39 32.34 5.75 23.36
C ARG A 39 32.98 4.74 22.42
N TYR A 40 32.33 3.61 22.17
CA TYR A 40 32.79 2.62 21.21
C TYR A 40 33.00 3.22 19.81
N ASP A 41 31.99 3.91 19.27
CA ASP A 41 32.09 4.55 17.94
C ASP A 41 33.26 5.56 17.88
N ALA A 42 33.41 6.39 18.92
CA ALA A 42 34.51 7.35 19.00
C ALA A 42 35.89 6.67 19.02
N THR A 43 36.06 5.61 19.82
CA THR A 43 37.31 4.84 19.90
C THR A 43 37.66 4.20 18.56
N ILE A 44 36.68 3.60 17.88
CA ILE A 44 36.91 2.98 16.56
C ILE A 44 37.32 4.03 15.53
N ARG A 45 36.62 5.18 15.48
CA ARG A 45 37.00 6.28 14.57
C ARG A 45 38.41 6.79 14.84
N GLN A 46 38.76 6.97 16.11
CA GLN A 46 40.11 7.42 16.50
C GLN A 46 41.18 6.40 16.10
N ALA A 47 40.95 5.11 16.33
CA ALA A 47 41.88 4.06 15.94
C ALA A 47 42.10 4.02 14.42
N VAL A 48 41.02 4.11 13.63
CA VAL A 48 41.10 4.16 12.16
C VAL A 48 41.86 5.40 11.70
N HIS A 49 41.60 6.56 12.28
CA HIS A 49 42.36 7.78 11.98
C HIS A 49 43.84 7.64 12.30
N ALA A 50 44.19 7.01 13.43
CA ALA A 50 45.59 6.76 13.79
C ALA A 50 46.29 5.82 12.78
N LEU A 51 45.60 4.77 12.33
CA LEU A 51 46.12 3.88 11.29
C LEU A 51 46.32 4.58 9.94
N HIS A 52 45.45 5.52 9.59
CA HIS A 52 45.62 6.34 8.39
C HIS A 52 46.74 7.37 8.52
N ALA A 53 47.10 7.77 9.74
CA ALA A 53 48.22 8.67 10.00
C ALA A 53 49.58 7.95 9.95
N THR A 54 49.61 6.63 10.20
CA THR A 54 50.81 5.82 9.98
C THR A 54 51.16 5.70 8.48
N SER A 55 52.45 5.50 8.19
CA SER A 55 53.05 5.61 6.86
C SER A 55 52.20 4.98 5.75
N ARG A 56 51.97 5.76 4.68
CA ARG A 56 51.24 5.27 3.52
C ARG A 56 52.05 4.16 2.86
N ILE A 57 51.43 3.00 2.72
CA ILE A 57 51.97 1.90 1.91
C ILE A 57 51.96 2.38 0.46
N THR A 58 53.14 2.59 -0.12
CA THR A 58 53.28 2.92 -1.55
C THR A 58 53.12 1.62 -2.35
N PRO A 59 52.08 1.48 -3.18
CA PRO A 59 51.94 0.31 -4.04
C PRO A 59 53.07 0.27 -5.08
N SER A 60 53.35 -0.91 -5.64
CA SER A 60 54.31 -1.03 -6.74
C SER A 60 53.87 -0.20 -7.95
N ALA A 61 54.83 0.26 -8.76
CA ALA A 61 54.55 1.12 -9.91
C ALA A 61 53.48 0.53 -10.85
N ASP A 62 53.54 -0.78 -11.08
CA ASP A 62 52.64 -1.49 -12.00
C ASP A 62 51.31 -1.92 -11.36
N PHE A 63 51.12 -1.69 -10.05
CA PHE A 63 49.94 -2.15 -9.32
C PHE A 63 48.64 -1.64 -9.95
N ARG A 64 48.59 -0.35 -10.32
CA ARG A 64 47.41 0.27 -10.92
C ARG A 64 47.04 -0.41 -12.22
N GLN A 65 48.02 -0.64 -13.10
CA GLN A 65 47.80 -1.32 -14.37
C GLN A 65 47.27 -2.74 -14.18
N ARG A 66 47.85 -3.50 -13.23
CA ARG A 66 47.38 -4.86 -12.91
C ARG A 66 45.97 -4.87 -12.32
N LEU A 67 45.66 -3.89 -11.47
CA LEU A 67 44.34 -3.72 -10.87
C LEU A 67 43.29 -3.43 -11.95
N ASP A 68 43.57 -2.48 -12.83
CA ASP A 68 42.65 -2.09 -13.91
C ASP A 68 42.41 -3.25 -14.89
N ALA A 69 43.46 -3.98 -15.25
CA ALA A 69 43.34 -5.18 -16.06
C ALA A 69 42.45 -6.24 -15.39
N ARG A 70 42.61 -6.44 -14.07
CA ARG A 70 41.77 -7.41 -13.34
C ARG A 70 40.32 -6.96 -13.23
N ILE A 71 40.06 -5.68 -12.92
CA ILE A 71 38.72 -5.11 -12.88
C ILE A 71 38.03 -5.25 -14.25
N ALA A 72 38.75 -5.04 -15.34
CA ALA A 72 38.22 -5.19 -16.69
C ALA A 72 37.82 -6.65 -17.00
N VAL A 73 38.57 -7.63 -16.50
CA VAL A 73 38.21 -9.06 -16.62
C VAL A 73 36.97 -9.38 -15.79
N GLU A 74 36.92 -8.95 -14.52
CA GLU A 74 35.77 -9.25 -13.65
C GLU A 74 34.48 -8.57 -14.14
N ARG A 75 34.56 -7.34 -14.66
CA ARG A 75 33.41 -6.65 -15.28
C ARG A 75 32.82 -7.40 -16.47
N ARG A 76 33.62 -8.23 -17.17
CA ARG A 76 33.13 -9.09 -18.26
C ARG A 76 32.54 -10.40 -17.74
N ARG A 77 32.96 -10.85 -16.56
CA ARG A 77 32.49 -12.09 -15.92
C ARG A 77 31.16 -11.92 -15.20
N VAL A 78 30.89 -10.75 -14.62
CA VAL A 78 29.57 -10.44 -14.07
C VAL A 78 28.60 -10.35 -15.25
N PRO A 79 27.59 -11.23 -15.36
CA PRO A 79 26.56 -11.09 -16.37
C PRO A 79 25.92 -9.72 -16.16
N ARG A 80 26.06 -8.82 -17.13
CA ARG A 80 25.18 -7.65 -17.19
C ARG A 80 23.77 -8.23 -17.26
N THR A 81 22.91 -7.88 -16.30
CA THR A 81 21.47 -8.11 -16.45
C THR A 81 21.11 -7.61 -17.85
N PRO A 82 20.62 -8.48 -18.74
CA PRO A 82 20.56 -8.15 -20.14
C PRO A 82 19.65 -6.93 -20.32
N ALA A 83 20.10 -5.97 -21.13
CA ALA A 83 19.33 -4.78 -21.52
C ALA A 83 17.95 -5.13 -22.12
N GLN A 84 17.68 -6.41 -22.40
CA GLN A 84 16.37 -6.97 -22.74
C GLN A 84 15.28 -6.70 -21.68
N ALA A 85 15.63 -6.53 -20.40
CA ALA A 85 14.67 -6.13 -19.37
C ALA A 85 14.13 -4.71 -19.57
N GLY A 86 14.91 -3.82 -20.22
CA GLY A 86 14.45 -2.48 -20.59
C GLY A 86 13.48 -2.49 -21.76
N ILE A 87 13.77 -3.30 -22.79
CA ILE A 87 12.94 -3.41 -24.00
C ILE A 87 11.56 -4.01 -23.67
N SER A 88 11.50 -5.02 -22.79
CA SER A 88 10.23 -5.59 -22.35
C SER A 88 9.40 -4.60 -21.54
N ALA A 89 10.02 -3.77 -20.69
CA ALA A 89 9.32 -2.74 -19.92
C ALA A 89 8.68 -1.67 -20.84
N THR A 90 9.39 -1.19 -21.86
CA THR A 90 8.85 -0.19 -22.80
C THR A 90 7.69 -0.76 -23.61
N LEU A 91 7.80 -2.01 -24.08
CA LEU A 91 6.72 -2.68 -24.81
C LEU A 91 5.47 -2.87 -23.93
N LEU A 92 5.64 -3.22 -22.66
CA LEU A 92 4.53 -3.34 -21.71
C LEU A 92 3.85 -2.00 -21.46
N VAL A 93 4.60 -0.91 -21.33
CA VAL A 93 4.05 0.45 -21.18
C VAL A 93 3.28 0.87 -22.44
N ILE A 94 3.83 0.63 -23.63
CA ILE A 94 3.15 0.94 -24.91
C ILE A 94 1.86 0.12 -25.05
N ALA A 95 1.90 -1.18 -24.74
CA ALA A 95 0.72 -2.04 -24.78
C ALA A 95 -0.35 -1.58 -23.79
N ALA A 96 0.04 -1.20 -22.57
CA ALA A 96 -0.88 -0.69 -21.56
C ALA A 96 -1.54 0.63 -21.98
N LEU A 97 -0.78 1.57 -22.56
CA LEU A 97 -1.35 2.80 -23.12
C LEU A 97 -2.31 2.50 -24.27
N GLY A 98 -1.95 1.58 -25.18
CA GLY A 98 -2.80 1.20 -26.30
C GLY A 98 -4.14 0.62 -25.84
N LEU A 99 -4.12 -0.29 -24.85
CA LEU A 99 -5.32 -0.84 -24.22
C LEU A 99 -6.19 0.23 -23.55
N LEU A 100 -5.57 1.18 -22.86
CA LEU A 100 -6.28 2.28 -22.20
C LEU A 100 -6.97 3.20 -23.21
N VAL A 101 -6.29 3.55 -24.30
CA VAL A 101 -6.87 4.36 -25.39
C VAL A 101 -8.03 3.61 -26.04
N PHE A 102 -7.84 2.32 -26.37
CA PHE A 102 -8.86 1.49 -26.98
C PHE A 102 -10.13 1.40 -26.13
N GLU A 103 -9.96 1.18 -24.82
CA GLU A 103 -11.06 1.21 -23.86
C GLU A 103 -11.79 2.55 -23.89
N VAL A 104 -11.08 3.68 -23.83
CA VAL A 104 -11.70 5.01 -23.83
C VAL A 104 -12.47 5.29 -25.13
N THR A 105 -11.91 4.91 -26.28
CA THR A 105 -12.54 5.18 -27.60
C THR A 105 -13.72 4.27 -27.90
N HIS A 106 -13.67 3.02 -27.44
CA HIS A 106 -14.72 2.03 -27.71
C HIS A 106 -15.75 1.87 -26.60
N ARG A 107 -15.75 2.74 -25.57
CA ARG A 107 -16.80 2.73 -24.55
C ARG A 107 -18.17 2.91 -25.22
N PRO A 108 -19.06 1.91 -25.18
CA PRO A 108 -20.41 2.10 -25.65
C PRO A 108 -21.02 3.21 -24.79
N ARG A 109 -21.55 4.25 -25.44
CA ARG A 109 -22.31 5.28 -24.74
C ARG A 109 -23.50 4.59 -24.10
N ILE A 110 -23.42 4.33 -22.79
CA ILE A 110 -24.56 3.91 -22.00
C ILE A 110 -25.56 5.05 -22.11
N ALA A 111 -26.65 4.83 -22.87
CA ALA A 111 -27.75 5.75 -22.91
C ALA A 111 -28.20 5.99 -21.46
N ARG A 112 -28.19 7.25 -21.01
CA ARG A 112 -28.72 7.58 -19.69
C ARG A 112 -30.13 7.02 -19.61
N ALA A 113 -30.37 6.12 -18.66
CA ALA A 113 -31.70 5.60 -18.41
C ALA A 113 -32.65 6.81 -18.23
N PRO A 114 -33.83 6.80 -18.86
CA PRO A 114 -34.83 7.82 -18.62
C PRO A 114 -35.06 7.93 -17.11
N LEU A 115 -35.17 9.16 -16.59
CA LEU A 115 -35.60 9.39 -15.22
C LEU A 115 -37.02 8.84 -15.08
N LEU A 116 -37.13 7.61 -14.58
CA LEU A 116 -38.41 7.04 -14.22
C LEU A 116 -38.98 7.88 -13.05
N PRO A 117 -40.28 8.17 -13.07
CA PRO A 117 -40.91 8.86 -11.96
C PRO A 117 -40.68 8.07 -10.66
N PRO A 118 -40.51 8.74 -9.51
CA PRO A 118 -40.31 8.07 -8.24
C PRO A 118 -41.53 7.20 -7.93
N VAL A 119 -41.40 5.89 -8.19
CA VAL A 119 -42.37 4.90 -7.75
C VAL A 119 -42.08 4.64 -6.28
N ALA A 120 -43.11 4.68 -5.44
CA ALA A 120 -43.01 4.28 -4.04
C ALA A 120 -42.64 2.79 -4.00
N PHE A 121 -41.35 2.49 -3.84
CA PHE A 121 -40.89 1.13 -3.68
C PHE A 121 -41.43 0.58 -2.36
N PRO A 122 -42.13 -0.56 -2.36
CA PRO A 122 -42.55 -1.20 -1.12
C PRO A 122 -41.30 -1.50 -0.29
N LYS A 123 -41.27 -1.00 0.95
CA LYS A 123 -40.14 -1.16 1.86
C LYS A 123 -39.95 -2.67 2.11
N PRO A 124 -38.82 -3.28 1.73
CA PRO A 124 -38.63 -4.70 1.97
C PRO A 124 -38.57 -4.93 3.48
N VAL A 125 -39.47 -5.77 3.99
CA VAL A 125 -39.45 -6.18 5.40
C VAL A 125 -38.82 -7.56 5.45
N ALA A 126 -37.62 -7.63 6.01
CA ALA A 126 -36.98 -8.92 6.29
C ALA A 126 -37.59 -9.51 7.56
N SER A 127 -38.38 -10.57 7.43
CA SER A 127 -38.89 -11.34 8.57
C SER A 127 -37.79 -12.26 9.11
N GLY A 128 -37.36 -12.06 10.36
CA GLY A 128 -36.23 -12.76 10.97
C GLY A 128 -36.41 -14.27 11.24
N SER A 129 -37.52 -14.89 10.81
CA SER A 129 -37.81 -16.30 11.09
C SER A 129 -37.97 -17.18 9.86
N LEU A 130 -38.03 -16.65 8.63
CA LEU A 130 -38.15 -17.45 7.39
C LEU A 130 -37.46 -16.75 6.20
N PRO A 131 -36.88 -17.49 5.22
CA PRO A 131 -36.00 -16.95 4.18
C PRO A 131 -36.79 -16.43 2.96
N PHE A 132 -37.84 -15.64 3.18
CA PHE A 132 -38.52 -14.95 2.09
C PHE A 132 -38.63 -13.45 2.38
N VAL A 133 -38.54 -12.64 1.33
CA VAL A 133 -38.77 -11.20 1.39
C VAL A 133 -40.22 -10.95 1.01
N SER A 134 -41.00 -10.35 1.91
CA SER A 134 -42.36 -9.90 1.62
C SER A 134 -42.37 -8.40 1.35
N PHE A 135 -43.19 -7.99 0.38
CA PHE A 135 -43.38 -6.58 0.03
C PHE A 135 -44.71 -6.11 0.63
N GLN A 136 -44.63 -5.12 1.53
CA GLN A 136 -45.82 -4.55 2.15
C GLN A 136 -46.46 -3.52 1.22
N ASP A 137 -47.74 -3.71 0.87
CA ASP A 137 -48.49 -2.74 0.06
C ASP A 137 -48.75 -1.46 0.88
N PRO A 138 -48.31 -0.28 0.41
CA PRO A 138 -48.50 0.98 1.14
C PRO A 138 -49.97 1.38 1.32
N ARG A 139 -50.94 0.69 0.69
CA ARG A 139 -52.39 0.94 0.88
C ARG A 139 -53.05 0.04 1.93
N ALA A 140 -52.33 -0.93 2.50
CA ALA A 140 -52.88 -1.81 3.52
C ALA A 140 -52.99 -1.09 4.87
N ILE A 141 -54.18 -0.63 5.22
CA ILE A 141 -54.51 -0.09 6.55
C ILE A 141 -54.38 -1.23 7.57
N ILE A 142 -53.47 -1.08 8.55
CA ILE A 142 -53.35 -2.01 9.66
C ILE A 142 -54.54 -1.79 10.60
N LEU A 143 -55.57 -2.65 10.52
CA LEU A 143 -56.62 -2.69 11.52
C LEU A 143 -56.08 -3.38 12.78
N VAL A 144 -55.67 -2.59 13.77
CA VAL A 144 -55.43 -3.09 15.12
C VAL A 144 -56.77 -3.13 15.85
N GLY A 145 -57.42 -4.29 15.88
CA GLY A 145 -58.72 -4.47 16.54
C GLY A 145 -59.12 -5.94 16.67
N ASN A 146 -59.51 -6.33 17.89
CA ASN A 146 -59.91 -7.68 18.30
C ASN A 146 -61.11 -8.23 17.48
N PRO A 147 -61.03 -9.42 16.85
CA PRO A 147 -62.06 -9.96 15.95
C PRO A 147 -63.40 -10.37 16.60
N TYR A 148 -63.59 -10.22 17.91
CA TYR A 148 -64.77 -10.74 18.64
C TYR A 148 -65.80 -9.71 19.12
N SER A 149 -65.75 -8.46 18.64
CA SER A 149 -66.80 -7.48 18.99
C SER A 149 -67.84 -7.36 17.86
N PRO A 150 -69.13 -7.70 18.10
CA PRO A 150 -70.15 -7.50 17.09
C PRO A 150 -70.42 -6.01 16.88
N SER A 151 -70.46 -5.60 15.61
CA SER A 151 -70.71 -4.24 15.17
C SER A 151 -72.16 -3.82 15.46
N ARG A 152 -72.34 -2.77 16.26
CA ARG A 152 -73.63 -2.08 16.40
C ARG A 152 -73.79 -1.16 15.20
N SER A 153 -74.68 -1.50 14.27
CA SER A 153 -75.09 -0.61 13.19
C SER A 153 -76.00 0.49 13.75
N LEU A 154 -75.51 1.73 13.79
CA LEU A 154 -76.40 2.89 13.71
C LEU A 154 -76.51 3.26 12.22
N SER A 155 -77.71 3.09 11.68
CA SER A 155 -78.09 3.66 10.38
C SER A 155 -77.99 5.19 10.41
N PRO A 156 -77.64 5.82 9.27
CA PRO A 156 -77.64 7.27 9.15
C PRO A 156 -79.08 7.79 9.06
N SER A 157 -79.44 8.71 9.97
CA SER A 157 -80.58 9.60 9.76
C SER A 157 -80.22 10.62 8.69
N THR A 158 -80.71 10.39 7.47
CA THR A 158 -80.69 11.38 6.39
C THR A 158 -81.67 12.49 6.73
N GLY A 159 -81.17 13.69 7.01
CA GLY A 159 -81.98 14.90 7.17
C GLY A 159 -81.36 16.04 6.38
N ALA A 160 -81.97 16.37 5.23
CA ALA A 160 -82.11 17.70 4.63
C ALA A 160 -82.34 17.60 3.12
N ARG A 161 -83.62 17.55 2.73
CA ARG A 161 -84.25 18.62 1.95
C ARG A 161 -85.63 18.88 2.52
#